data_AF-A0A423K9R1-F1
#
_entry.id   AF-A0A423K9R1-F1
#
_cell.length_a   1.000
_cell.length_b   1.000
_cell.length_c   1.000
_cell.angle_alpha   90.00
_cell.angle_beta   90.00
_cell.angle_gamma   90.00
#
_symmetry.space_group_name_H-M   'P 1'
#
loop_
_entity.id
_entity.type
_entity.pdbx_description
1 polymer ?
#
loop_
_entity_poly.entity_id
_entity_poly.type
_entity_poly.pdbx_seq_one_letter_code
_entity_poly.pdbx_strand_id
1 'polypeptide(L)'
;MSSPSNRRILLIDDTPSIHVDFRKILTPTPPQHVELDEMEATLFGAEAKSASALFELDSAFGGQEGLGKLKFAMKEQRPYAMAFVDMRMPDGWDGAQTIEHLWQEDPRLQVVVCTAYSDYSWDELLDRLQAHDRLLILKKPFDNIEVQQMANTLLTKWDMTERASVQVDHLGQMVERRTRQFKEASVELQREIDERKQLESQLVQSEKLASLGQLAAGVAHEINNPIGFISSNLGCLDGYFKQLQEMLDAYRGAEEAITSPEVIERLNVLRERVELEFLREDIPLLIKESKDGISRVGQIVKDLKDFSRVDSNQEWQWANLQQGIESTLNIVANELKYKADVVKQYQVLPEIECLPSQINQVIMNLIVNASQAIGTERGTITLSTGLEGETVWIEVADTGSGIEPQTLQKIFDPFFTTKPIGQGTGLGLSLSYGIVKKHHGEISVRSVVGSGTTFRVELPVHQTKLSA
;
A
#
# COMPACT_ATOMS: atom_id res chain seq x y z
N MET A 1 -14.95 -38.62 -21.14
CA MET A 1 -15.38 -39.47 -22.25
C MET A 1 -14.14 -39.85 -23.03
N SER A 2 -13.76 -41.12 -23.02
CA SER A 2 -12.57 -41.63 -23.69
C SER A 2 -12.75 -41.53 -25.20
N SER A 3 -12.12 -40.54 -25.83
CA SER A 3 -11.99 -40.52 -27.28
C SER A 3 -11.39 -41.86 -27.74
N PRO A 4 -11.88 -42.46 -28.83
CA PRO A 4 -11.29 -43.69 -29.36
C PRO A 4 -9.81 -43.41 -29.64
N SER A 5 -8.94 -44.24 -29.06
CA SER A 5 -7.49 -44.17 -29.29
C SER A 5 -7.23 -44.20 -30.80
N ASN A 6 -6.40 -43.28 -31.30
CA ASN A 6 -6.11 -43.19 -32.73
C ASN A 6 -5.44 -44.48 -33.22
N ARG A 7 -6.19 -45.31 -33.96
CA ARG A 7 -5.71 -46.58 -34.52
C ARG A 7 -5.46 -46.54 -36.02
N ARG A 8 -5.25 -45.34 -36.59
CA ARG A 8 -5.00 -45.16 -38.02
C ARG A 8 -3.54 -45.42 -38.35
N ILE A 9 -3.33 -46.32 -39.31
CA ILE A 9 -2.02 -46.76 -39.80
C ILE A 9 -1.97 -46.49 -41.30
N LEU A 10 -0.88 -45.88 -41.74
CA LEU A 10 -0.57 -45.69 -43.16
C LEU A 10 0.47 -46.71 -43.61
N LEU A 11 0.14 -47.56 -44.57
CA LEU A 11 1.11 -48.48 -45.18
C LEU A 11 1.56 -47.93 -46.52
N ILE A 12 2.88 -47.74 -46.67
CA ILE A 12 3.54 -47.27 -47.87
C ILE A 12 4.49 -48.36 -48.36
N ASP A 13 4.10 -49.08 -49.40
CA ASP A 13 4.90 -50.14 -50.04
C ASP A 13 4.48 -50.20 -51.52
N ASP A 14 5.39 -50.48 -52.44
CA ASP A 14 5.07 -50.53 -53.87
C ASP A 14 4.43 -51.86 -54.29
N THR A 15 4.52 -52.88 -53.43
CA THR A 15 4.19 -54.27 -53.74
C THR A 15 2.76 -54.62 -53.27
N PRO A 16 1.79 -54.87 -54.19
CA PRO A 16 0.38 -55.07 -53.82
C PRO A 16 0.12 -56.26 -52.87
N SER A 17 0.94 -57.32 -52.92
CA SER A 17 0.78 -58.48 -52.02
C SER A 17 1.06 -58.12 -50.56
N ILE A 18 1.97 -57.19 -50.29
CA ILE A 18 2.32 -56.75 -48.93
C ILE A 18 1.13 -56.04 -48.28
N HIS A 19 0.40 -55.23 -49.04
CA HIS A 19 -0.84 -54.60 -48.56
C HIS A 19 -1.90 -55.62 -48.16
N VAL A 20 -2.02 -56.71 -48.92
CA VAL A 20 -2.96 -57.79 -48.61
C VAL A 20 -2.55 -58.51 -47.32
N ASP A 21 -1.25 -58.75 -47.12
CA ASP A 21 -0.75 -59.43 -45.93
C ASP A 21 -0.90 -58.56 -44.67
N PHE A 22 -0.52 -57.28 -44.73
CA PHE A 22 -0.75 -56.34 -43.63
C PHE A 22 -2.24 -56.18 -43.30
N ARG A 23 -3.12 -56.17 -44.32
CA ARG A 23 -4.56 -56.13 -44.11
C ARG A 23 -5.06 -57.39 -43.39
N LYS A 24 -4.55 -58.58 -43.71
CA LYS A 24 -4.89 -59.82 -42.97
C LYS A 24 -4.41 -59.77 -41.52
N ILE A 25 -3.24 -59.19 -41.28
CA ILE A 25 -2.60 -59.15 -39.95
C ILE A 25 -3.26 -58.10 -39.04
N LEU A 26 -3.50 -56.88 -39.55
CA LEU A 26 -3.95 -55.73 -38.77
C LEU A 26 -5.49 -55.55 -38.82
N THR A 27 -6.14 -56.02 -39.87
CA THR A 27 -7.60 -55.98 -40.00
C THR A 27 -8.15 -57.37 -40.29
N PRO A 28 -7.96 -58.35 -39.38
CA PRO A 28 -8.52 -59.67 -39.58
C PRO A 28 -10.04 -59.55 -39.68
N THR A 29 -10.62 -60.05 -40.78
CA THR A 29 -12.08 -60.18 -40.90
C THR A 29 -12.55 -61.03 -39.72
N PRO A 30 -13.50 -60.56 -38.90
CA PRO A 30 -13.97 -61.36 -37.78
C PRO A 30 -14.48 -62.70 -38.32
N PRO A 31 -14.11 -63.84 -37.71
CA PRO A 31 -14.66 -65.13 -38.12
C PRO A 31 -16.18 -65.06 -38.03
N GLN A 32 -16.90 -65.75 -38.92
CA GLN A 32 -18.37 -65.85 -38.92
C GLN A 32 -18.97 -66.49 -37.64
N HIS A 33 -18.19 -66.64 -36.58
CA HIS A 33 -18.55 -67.21 -35.28
C HIS A 33 -18.62 -66.19 -34.14
N VAL A 34 -18.61 -64.88 -34.40
CA VAL A 34 -18.84 -63.86 -33.35
C VAL A 34 -20.18 -64.07 -32.64
N GLU A 35 -21.23 -64.50 -33.35
CA GLU A 35 -22.53 -64.83 -32.73
C GLU A 35 -22.46 -66.06 -31.81
N LEU A 36 -21.58 -67.02 -32.09
CA LEU A 36 -21.40 -68.24 -31.28
C LEU A 36 -20.57 -67.95 -30.02
N ASP A 37 -19.53 -67.13 -30.11
CA ASP A 37 -18.72 -66.71 -28.97
C ASP A 37 -19.49 -65.76 -28.03
N GLU A 38 -20.37 -64.89 -28.56
CA GLU A 38 -21.28 -64.06 -27.75
C GLU A 38 -22.35 -64.88 -27.02
N MET A 39 -22.88 -65.94 -27.68
CA MET A 39 -23.79 -66.90 -27.04
C MET A 39 -23.09 -67.72 -25.95
N GLU A 40 -21.83 -68.13 -26.15
CA GLU A 40 -21.08 -68.90 -25.16
C GLU A 40 -20.71 -68.06 -23.93
N ALA A 41 -20.34 -66.78 -24.11
CA ALA A 41 -20.07 -65.84 -23.03
C ALA A 41 -21.32 -65.51 -22.18
N THR A 42 -22.49 -65.41 -22.80
CA THR A 42 -23.77 -65.19 -22.09
C THR A 42 -24.28 -66.44 -21.35
N LEU A 43 -23.93 -67.65 -21.83
CA LEU A 43 -24.33 -68.92 -21.21
C LEU A 43 -23.40 -69.38 -20.08
N PHE A 44 -22.08 -69.12 -20.17
CA PHE A 44 -21.09 -69.65 -19.21
C PHE A 44 -20.42 -68.60 -18.33
N GLY A 45 -20.75 -67.31 -18.48
CA GLY A 45 -20.26 -66.24 -17.60
C GLY A 45 -18.74 -65.98 -17.71
N ALA A 46 -18.10 -66.42 -18.78
CA ALA A 46 -16.72 -66.07 -19.07
C ALA A 46 -16.65 -64.62 -19.58
N GLU A 47 -15.64 -63.86 -19.12
CA GLU A 47 -15.35 -62.54 -19.70
C GLU A 47 -15.15 -62.70 -21.21
N ALA A 48 -16.02 -62.06 -22.00
CA ALA A 48 -15.84 -62.02 -23.45
C ALA A 48 -14.42 -61.51 -23.74
N LYS A 49 -13.62 -62.30 -24.46
CA LYS A 49 -12.32 -61.83 -24.94
C LYS A 49 -12.58 -60.52 -25.67
N SER A 50 -12.12 -59.41 -25.10
CA SER A 50 -12.25 -58.08 -25.69
C SER A 50 -11.82 -58.18 -27.16
N ALA A 51 -12.76 -58.02 -28.08
CA ALA A 51 -12.46 -57.95 -29.50
C ALA A 51 -11.44 -56.83 -29.65
N SER A 52 -10.19 -57.18 -29.93
CA SER A 52 -9.10 -56.21 -30.11
C SER A 52 -9.58 -55.19 -31.14
N ALA A 53 -9.67 -53.92 -30.75
CA ALA A 53 -10.21 -52.88 -31.63
C ALA A 53 -9.43 -52.90 -32.96
N LEU A 54 -10.15 -53.07 -34.07
CA LEU A 54 -9.55 -53.22 -35.39
C LEU A 54 -8.74 -51.96 -35.74
N PHE A 55 -7.56 -52.14 -36.34
CA PHE A 55 -6.78 -51.02 -36.86
C PHE A 55 -7.46 -50.43 -38.11
N GLU A 56 -7.27 -49.15 -38.39
CA GLU A 56 -7.71 -48.53 -39.65
C GLU A 56 -6.50 -48.41 -40.56
N LEU A 57 -6.44 -49.21 -41.64
CA LEU A 57 -5.29 -49.29 -42.52
C LEU A 57 -5.56 -48.61 -43.86
N ASP A 58 -4.83 -47.53 -44.13
CA ASP A 58 -4.78 -46.90 -45.44
C ASP A 58 -3.53 -47.34 -46.19
N SER A 59 -3.66 -47.56 -47.50
CA SER A 59 -2.58 -48.09 -48.36
C SER A 59 -2.14 -47.05 -49.36
N ALA A 60 -0.85 -46.80 -49.50
CA ALA A 60 -0.24 -45.99 -50.55
C ALA A 60 0.83 -46.81 -51.26
N PHE A 61 0.89 -46.71 -52.59
CA PHE A 61 1.76 -47.53 -53.43
C PHE A 61 3.10 -46.84 -53.75
N GLY A 62 3.39 -45.73 -53.07
CA GLY A 62 4.63 -44.97 -53.24
C GLY A 62 4.72 -43.81 -52.25
N GLY A 63 5.93 -43.32 -52.00
CA GLY A 63 6.19 -42.28 -51.00
C GLY A 63 5.41 -40.98 -51.20
N GLN A 64 5.26 -40.53 -52.44
CA GLN A 64 4.52 -39.31 -52.78
C GLN A 64 3.02 -39.44 -52.53
N GLU A 65 2.44 -40.61 -52.84
CA GLU A 65 1.05 -40.91 -52.52
C GLU A 65 0.84 -40.95 -51.00
N GLY A 66 1.77 -41.57 -50.27
CA GLY A 66 1.75 -41.63 -48.80
C GLY A 66 1.77 -40.23 -48.17
N LEU A 67 2.65 -39.34 -48.62
CA LEU A 67 2.67 -37.95 -48.18
C LEU A 67 1.35 -37.22 -48.49
N GLY A 68 0.80 -37.45 -49.69
CA GLY A 68 -0.50 -36.89 -50.08
C GLY A 68 -1.62 -37.30 -49.12
N LYS A 69 -1.66 -38.58 -48.74
CA LYS A 69 -2.63 -39.10 -47.75
C LYS A 69 -2.40 -38.53 -46.36
N LEU A 70 -1.16 -38.43 -45.90
CA LEU A 70 -0.84 -37.80 -44.61
C LEU A 70 -1.32 -36.34 -44.58
N LYS A 71 -1.01 -35.55 -45.61
CA LYS A 71 -1.45 -34.15 -45.71
C LYS A 71 -2.97 -34.01 -45.72
N PHE A 72 -3.65 -34.89 -46.45
CA PHE A 72 -5.10 -34.91 -46.48
C PHE A 72 -5.69 -35.25 -45.10
N ALA A 73 -5.18 -36.31 -44.47
CA ALA A 73 -5.58 -36.75 -43.14
C ALA A 73 -5.35 -35.68 -42.06
N MET A 74 -4.24 -34.94 -42.13
CA MET A 74 -3.93 -33.81 -41.25
C MET A 74 -4.91 -32.64 -41.44
N LYS A 75 -5.28 -32.32 -42.69
CA LYS A 75 -6.30 -31.29 -42.99
C LYS A 75 -7.69 -31.67 -42.47
N GLU A 76 -8.05 -32.95 -42.54
CA GLU A 76 -9.31 -33.47 -41.98
C GLU A 76 -9.28 -33.67 -40.46
N GLN A 77 -8.20 -33.28 -39.77
CA GLN A 77 -8.01 -33.50 -38.33
C GLN A 77 -8.11 -34.97 -37.90
N ARG A 78 -7.78 -35.90 -38.81
CA ARG A 78 -7.70 -37.34 -38.53
C ARG A 78 -6.26 -37.81 -38.79
N PRO A 79 -5.27 -37.44 -37.96
CA PRO A 79 -3.87 -37.80 -38.21
C PRO A 79 -3.67 -39.32 -38.22
N TYR A 80 -2.64 -39.79 -38.94
CA TYR A 80 -2.16 -41.17 -38.76
C TYR A 80 -1.33 -41.25 -37.49
N ALA A 81 -1.54 -42.27 -36.66
CA ALA A 81 -0.71 -42.51 -35.48
C ALA A 81 0.65 -43.12 -35.88
N MET A 82 0.64 -43.91 -36.95
CA MET A 82 1.79 -44.69 -37.38
C MET A 82 1.84 -44.88 -38.90
N ALA A 83 3.03 -45.04 -39.45
CA ALA A 83 3.24 -45.50 -40.81
C ALA A 83 4.21 -46.68 -40.89
N PHE A 84 3.89 -47.67 -41.72
CA PHE A 84 4.84 -48.67 -42.21
C PHE A 84 5.37 -48.18 -43.55
N VAL A 85 6.69 -48.10 -43.70
CA VAL A 85 7.33 -47.54 -44.90
C VAL A 85 8.36 -48.52 -45.42
N ASP A 86 8.17 -48.97 -46.65
CA ASP A 86 9.19 -49.77 -47.34
C ASP A 86 10.41 -48.95 -47.72
N MET A 87 11.59 -49.55 -47.60
CA MET A 87 12.84 -48.87 -47.95
C MET A 87 13.05 -48.73 -49.46
N ARG A 88 12.52 -49.64 -50.28
CA ARG A 88 12.88 -49.74 -51.69
C ARG A 88 11.65 -49.66 -52.59
N MET A 89 11.31 -48.43 -52.98
CA MET A 89 10.27 -48.13 -53.96
C MET A 89 10.92 -47.63 -55.27
N PRO A 90 11.00 -48.45 -56.34
CA PRO A 90 11.74 -48.13 -57.57
C PRO A 90 11.17 -46.93 -58.34
N ASP A 91 9.85 -46.78 -58.31
CA ASP A 91 9.12 -45.73 -59.03
C ASP A 91 8.82 -44.55 -58.09
N GLY A 92 9.84 -43.73 -57.79
CA GLY A 92 9.67 -42.47 -57.06
C GLY A 92 10.64 -42.26 -55.90
N TRP A 93 10.11 -41.79 -54.76
CA TRP A 93 10.89 -41.58 -53.53
C TRP A 93 11.21 -42.91 -52.86
N ASP A 94 12.45 -43.06 -52.40
CA ASP A 94 12.82 -44.19 -51.54
C ASP A 94 12.21 -44.05 -50.13
N GLY A 95 12.32 -45.09 -49.31
CA GLY A 95 11.74 -45.07 -47.98
C GLY A 95 12.33 -43.99 -47.07
N ALA A 96 13.64 -43.72 -47.17
CA ALA A 96 14.30 -42.70 -46.36
C ALA A 96 13.79 -41.29 -46.68
N GLN A 97 13.75 -40.94 -47.98
CA GLN A 97 13.17 -39.68 -48.47
C GLN A 97 11.71 -39.57 -48.07
N THR A 98 10.96 -40.66 -48.14
CA THR A 98 9.56 -40.68 -47.73
C THR A 98 9.41 -40.30 -46.25
N ILE A 99 10.19 -40.90 -45.36
CA ILE A 99 10.14 -40.64 -43.91
C ILE A 99 10.49 -39.18 -43.59
N GLU A 100 11.55 -38.63 -44.21
CA GLU A 100 11.93 -37.22 -44.04
C GLU A 100 10.75 -36.28 -44.36
N HIS A 101 10.07 -36.49 -45.49
CA HIS A 101 8.94 -35.66 -45.89
C HIS A 101 7.71 -35.87 -44.99
N LEU A 102 7.45 -37.11 -44.52
CA LEU A 102 6.35 -37.37 -43.59
C LEU A 102 6.56 -36.66 -42.26
N TRP A 103 7.78 -36.66 -41.71
CA TRP A 103 8.07 -36.01 -40.42
C TRP A 103 8.19 -34.49 -40.51
N GLN A 104 8.52 -33.94 -41.67
CA GLN A 104 8.41 -32.49 -41.88
C GLN A 104 6.95 -32.01 -41.76
N GLU A 105 5.99 -32.85 -42.16
CA GLU A 105 4.56 -32.53 -42.10
C GLU A 105 3.89 -32.93 -40.78
N ASP A 106 4.21 -34.11 -40.24
CA ASP A 106 3.80 -34.53 -38.90
C ASP A 106 4.98 -35.11 -38.10
N PRO A 107 5.65 -34.29 -37.28
CA PRO A 107 6.74 -34.73 -36.42
C PRO A 107 6.35 -35.79 -35.38
N ARG A 108 5.05 -36.02 -35.16
CA ARG A 108 4.54 -36.95 -34.14
C ARG A 108 4.31 -38.36 -34.70
N LEU A 109 4.24 -38.52 -36.02
CA LEU A 109 4.00 -39.79 -36.69
C LEU A 109 5.05 -40.84 -36.27
N GLN A 110 4.61 -41.99 -35.78
CA GLN A 110 5.51 -43.11 -35.49
C GLN A 110 5.80 -43.88 -36.78
N VAL A 111 7.05 -44.29 -37.02
CA VAL A 111 7.42 -44.93 -38.29
C VAL A 111 8.05 -46.29 -38.03
N VAL A 112 7.58 -47.31 -38.75
CA VAL A 112 8.26 -48.60 -38.88
C VAL A 112 8.82 -48.73 -40.29
N VAL A 113 10.11 -48.99 -40.36
CA VAL A 113 10.85 -49.24 -41.58
C VAL A 113 10.76 -50.71 -41.94
N CYS A 114 10.20 -51.02 -43.11
CA CYS A 114 10.20 -52.35 -43.69
C CYS A 114 11.41 -52.48 -44.63
N THR A 115 12.30 -53.45 -44.39
CA THR A 115 13.52 -53.63 -45.21
C THR A 115 13.82 -55.10 -45.51
N ALA A 116 14.47 -55.37 -46.65
CA ALA A 116 15.14 -56.65 -46.90
C ALA A 116 16.61 -56.61 -46.44
N TYR A 117 17.28 -57.77 -46.39
CA TYR A 117 18.61 -57.97 -45.76
C TYR A 117 19.79 -57.20 -46.37
N SER A 118 19.59 -56.29 -47.33
CA SER A 118 20.66 -55.73 -48.17
C SER A 118 20.51 -54.27 -48.61
N ASP A 119 19.51 -53.51 -48.13
CA ASP A 119 19.16 -52.24 -48.77
C ASP A 119 19.94 -51.00 -48.26
N TYR A 120 20.30 -50.93 -46.96
CA TYR A 120 21.12 -49.85 -46.38
C TYR A 120 21.88 -50.32 -45.11
N SER A 121 22.95 -49.61 -44.72
CA SER A 121 23.58 -49.78 -43.40
C SER A 121 22.76 -49.04 -42.32
N TRP A 122 22.54 -49.66 -41.17
CA TRP A 122 21.68 -49.13 -40.10
C TRP A 122 22.14 -47.77 -39.57
N ASP A 123 23.45 -47.59 -39.46
CA ASP A 123 24.06 -46.38 -38.94
C ASP A 123 23.84 -45.19 -39.90
N GLU A 124 23.91 -45.41 -41.22
CA GLU A 124 23.63 -44.36 -42.22
C GLU A 124 22.18 -43.88 -42.20
N LEU A 125 21.22 -44.79 -41.98
CA LEU A 125 19.80 -44.43 -41.87
C LEU A 125 19.50 -43.65 -40.57
N LEU A 126 20.08 -44.07 -39.44
CA LEU A 126 19.90 -43.39 -38.16
C LEU A 126 20.55 -42.01 -38.12
N ASP A 127 21.77 -41.88 -38.67
CA ASP A 127 22.48 -40.60 -38.76
C ASP A 127 21.76 -39.61 -39.68
N ARG A 128 21.19 -40.12 -40.79
CA ARG A 128 20.43 -39.31 -41.74
C ARG A 128 19.10 -38.81 -41.16
N LEU A 129 18.42 -39.64 -40.37
CA LEU A 129 17.07 -39.35 -39.87
C LEU A 129 17.03 -38.72 -38.45
N GLN A 130 18.15 -38.71 -37.72
CA GLN A 130 18.33 -38.07 -36.39
C GLN A 130 17.21 -38.34 -35.37
N ALA A 131 16.59 -39.52 -35.40
CA ALA A 131 15.37 -39.81 -34.63
C ALA A 131 15.37 -41.22 -34.01
N HIS A 132 16.25 -41.45 -33.03
CA HIS A 132 16.44 -42.75 -32.39
C HIS A 132 15.20 -43.32 -31.68
N ASP A 133 14.27 -42.48 -31.24
CA ASP A 133 13.13 -42.92 -30.41
C ASP A 133 11.81 -43.12 -31.19
N ARG A 134 11.75 -42.77 -32.48
CA ARG A 134 10.49 -42.76 -33.29
C ARG A 134 10.53 -43.69 -34.49
N LEU A 135 11.62 -44.42 -34.64
CA LEU A 135 11.89 -45.34 -35.74
C LEU A 135 11.99 -46.76 -35.16
N LEU A 136 11.17 -47.66 -35.67
CA LEU A 136 11.34 -49.10 -35.47
C LEU A 136 11.60 -49.79 -36.80
N ILE A 137 12.14 -50.99 -36.74
CA ILE A 137 12.60 -51.73 -37.91
C ILE A 137 11.91 -53.07 -37.95
N LEU A 138 11.42 -53.44 -39.12
CA LEU A 138 10.79 -54.70 -39.39
C LEU A 138 11.45 -55.36 -40.63
N LYS A 139 12.03 -56.54 -40.45
CA LYS A 139 12.72 -57.27 -41.52
C LYS A 139 11.76 -58.15 -42.31
N LYS A 140 11.89 -58.17 -43.64
CA LYS A 140 11.17 -59.09 -44.56
C LYS A 140 11.84 -60.49 -44.56
N PRO A 141 11.10 -61.62 -44.51
CA PRO A 141 9.64 -61.74 -44.43
C PRO A 141 9.10 -61.45 -43.02
N PHE A 142 7.90 -60.86 -42.97
CA PHE A 142 7.29 -60.35 -41.74
C PHE A 142 6.70 -61.47 -40.87
N ASP A 143 6.87 -61.36 -39.54
CA ASP A 143 6.12 -62.14 -38.57
C ASP A 143 4.83 -61.40 -38.15
N ASN A 144 3.70 -62.11 -38.14
CA ASN A 144 2.40 -61.53 -37.83
C ASN A 144 2.35 -60.93 -36.41
N ILE A 145 2.99 -61.59 -35.44
CA ILE A 145 3.01 -61.16 -34.04
C ILE A 145 3.86 -59.90 -33.91
N GLU A 146 5.00 -59.85 -34.61
CA GLU A 146 5.91 -58.69 -34.59
C GLU A 146 5.22 -57.44 -35.12
N VAL A 147 4.51 -57.54 -36.26
CA VAL A 147 3.73 -56.43 -36.85
C VAL A 147 2.64 -55.94 -35.88
N GLN A 148 1.89 -56.86 -35.26
CA GLN A 148 0.82 -56.49 -34.31
C GLN A 148 1.37 -55.87 -33.02
N GLN A 149 2.49 -56.37 -32.49
CA GLN A 149 3.12 -55.80 -31.31
C GLN A 149 3.65 -54.38 -31.59
N MET A 150 4.36 -54.18 -32.70
CA MET A 150 4.85 -52.85 -33.09
C MET A 150 3.70 -51.86 -33.27
N ALA A 151 2.62 -52.26 -33.95
CA ALA A 151 1.44 -51.43 -34.12
C ALA A 151 0.82 -51.03 -32.77
N ASN A 152 0.55 -51.98 -31.88
CA ASN A 152 -0.04 -51.68 -30.58
C ASN A 152 0.85 -50.77 -29.71
N THR A 153 2.15 -51.05 -29.66
CA THR A 153 3.09 -50.28 -28.84
C THR A 153 3.23 -48.85 -29.33
N LEU A 154 3.41 -48.64 -30.64
CA LEU A 154 3.62 -47.30 -31.19
C LEU A 154 2.34 -46.46 -31.18
N LEU A 155 1.17 -47.06 -31.43
CA LEU A 155 -0.11 -46.36 -31.30
C LEU A 155 -0.36 -45.91 -29.85
N THR A 156 -0.06 -46.77 -28.89
CA THR A 156 -0.16 -46.43 -27.46
C THR A 156 0.79 -45.29 -27.09
N LYS A 157 2.03 -45.34 -27.60
CA LYS A 157 3.01 -44.26 -27.39
C LYS A 157 2.53 -42.93 -27.97
N TRP A 158 1.96 -42.93 -29.17
CA TRP A 158 1.41 -41.74 -29.82
C TRP A 158 0.28 -41.13 -28.96
N ASP A 159 -0.70 -41.93 -28.56
CA ASP A 159 -1.84 -41.50 -27.72
C ASP A 159 -1.38 -40.97 -26.35
N MET A 160 -0.40 -41.63 -25.71
CA MET A 160 0.17 -41.14 -24.45
C MET A 160 0.87 -39.79 -24.60
N THR A 161 1.60 -39.58 -25.71
CA THR A 161 2.32 -38.34 -25.97
C THR A 161 1.35 -37.18 -26.22
N GLU A 162 0.28 -37.44 -26.98
CA GLU A 162 -0.77 -36.44 -27.22
C GLU A 162 -1.47 -36.04 -25.91
N ARG A 163 -1.87 -37.02 -25.09
CA ARG A 163 -2.49 -36.76 -23.78
C ARG A 163 -1.58 -35.98 -22.85
N ALA A 164 -0.30 -36.33 -22.80
CA ALA A 164 0.69 -35.63 -21.98
C ALA A 164 0.82 -34.15 -22.41
N SER A 165 0.89 -33.88 -23.71
CA SER A 165 0.97 -32.51 -24.23
C SER A 165 -0.24 -31.67 -23.82
N VAL A 166 -1.44 -32.21 -24.01
CA VAL A 166 -2.69 -31.51 -23.63
C VAL A 166 -2.74 -31.25 -22.12
N GLN A 167 -2.28 -32.20 -21.31
CA GLN A 167 -2.28 -32.07 -19.86
C GLN A 167 -1.26 -31.03 -19.37
N VAL A 168 -0.07 -30.95 -19.99
CA VAL A 168 0.94 -29.93 -19.69
C VAL A 168 0.41 -28.54 -20.02
N ASP A 169 -0.22 -28.36 -21.18
CA ASP A 169 -0.82 -27.07 -21.55
C ASP A 169 -1.92 -26.65 -20.56
N HIS A 170 -2.78 -27.60 -20.17
CA HIS A 170 -3.84 -27.35 -19.20
C HIS A 170 -3.28 -26.95 -17.82
N LEU A 171 -2.23 -27.64 -17.35
CA LEU A 171 -1.53 -27.31 -16.11
C LEU A 171 -0.89 -25.93 -16.18
N GLY A 172 -0.25 -25.59 -17.30
CA GLY A 172 0.34 -24.27 -17.52
C GLY A 172 -0.69 -23.14 -17.37
N GLN A 173 -1.84 -23.28 -18.02
CA GLN A 173 -2.94 -22.31 -17.92
C GLN A 173 -3.49 -22.19 -16.48
N MET A 174 -3.62 -23.30 -15.76
CA MET A 174 -4.06 -23.28 -14.36
C MET A 174 -3.05 -22.59 -13.44
N VAL A 175 -1.75 -22.83 -13.64
CA VAL A 175 -0.69 -22.17 -12.88
C VAL A 175 -0.72 -20.68 -13.13
N GLU A 176 -0.76 -20.22 -14.39
CA GLU A 176 -0.84 -18.79 -14.72
C GLU A 176 -2.06 -18.13 -14.08
N ARG A 177 -3.23 -18.76 -14.18
CA ARG A 177 -4.47 -18.25 -13.58
C ARG A 177 -4.33 -18.12 -12.07
N ARG A 178 -3.81 -19.14 -11.37
CA ARG A 178 -3.60 -19.10 -9.92
C ARG A 178 -2.55 -18.06 -9.51
N THR A 179 -1.44 -17.96 -10.25
CA THR A 179 -0.40 -16.97 -9.97
C THR A 179 -0.94 -15.55 -10.09
N ARG A 180 -1.80 -15.30 -11.08
CA ARG A 180 -2.46 -14.00 -11.22
C ARG A 180 -3.41 -13.70 -10.06
N GLN A 181 -4.30 -14.64 -9.73
CA GLN A 181 -5.24 -14.49 -8.60
C GLN A 181 -4.51 -14.27 -7.27
N PHE A 182 -3.40 -14.99 -7.04
CA PHE A 182 -2.59 -14.82 -5.85
C PHE A 182 -1.93 -13.44 -5.78
N LYS A 183 -1.40 -12.93 -6.90
CA LYS A 183 -0.84 -11.57 -6.96
C LYS A 183 -1.89 -10.50 -6.67
N GLU A 184 -3.06 -10.62 -7.27
CA GLU A 184 -4.18 -9.69 -7.04
C GLU A 184 -4.60 -9.70 -5.56
N ALA A 185 -4.83 -10.89 -4.97
CA ALA A 185 -5.17 -11.03 -3.56
C ALA A 185 -4.07 -10.53 -2.60
N SER A 186 -2.80 -10.72 -2.95
CA SER A 186 -1.68 -10.26 -2.14
C SER A 186 -1.58 -8.73 -2.11
N VAL A 187 -1.87 -8.05 -3.23
CA VAL A 187 -1.87 -6.58 -3.31
C VAL A 187 -3.02 -6.01 -2.48
N GLU A 188 -4.21 -6.61 -2.59
CA GLU A 188 -5.38 -6.17 -1.84
C GLU A 188 -5.20 -6.37 -0.33
N LEU A 189 -4.66 -7.53 0.09
CA LEU A 189 -4.34 -7.79 1.48
C LEU A 189 -3.31 -6.81 2.04
N GLN A 190 -2.28 -6.46 1.24
CA GLN A 190 -1.28 -5.48 1.67
C GLN A 190 -1.91 -4.10 1.88
N ARG A 191 -2.84 -3.69 1.01
CA ARG A 191 -3.57 -2.43 1.15
C ARG A 191 -4.40 -2.38 2.43
N GLU A 192 -5.15 -3.45 2.72
CA GLU A 192 -5.92 -3.60 3.97
C GLU A 192 -5.04 -3.56 5.22
N ILE A 193 -3.85 -4.19 5.18
CA ILE A 193 -2.89 -4.13 6.30
C ILE A 193 -2.42 -2.69 6.54
N ASP A 194 -2.10 -1.96 5.48
CA ASP A 194 -1.59 -0.59 5.60
C ASP A 194 -2.69 0.37 6.09
N GLU A 195 -3.93 0.22 5.60
CA GLU A 195 -5.10 0.96 6.11
C GLU A 195 -5.36 0.65 7.59
N ARG A 196 -5.33 -0.63 7.99
CA ARG A 196 -5.50 -1.03 9.39
C ARG A 196 -4.43 -0.43 10.30
N LYS A 197 -3.16 -0.47 9.89
CA LYS A 197 -2.06 0.12 10.68
C LYS A 197 -2.24 1.62 10.88
N GLN A 198 -2.71 2.33 9.85
CA GLN A 198 -2.94 3.77 9.93
C GLN A 198 -4.09 4.09 10.91
N LEU A 199 -5.18 3.32 10.85
CA LEU A 199 -6.30 3.45 11.78
C LEU A 199 -5.91 3.11 13.23
N GLU A 200 -5.12 2.06 13.43
CA GLU A 200 -4.64 1.65 14.76
C GLU A 200 -3.74 2.74 15.37
N SER A 201 -2.83 3.32 14.58
CA SER A 201 -2.01 4.46 15.03
C SER A 201 -2.87 5.68 15.41
N GLN A 202 -3.91 5.97 14.64
CA GLN A 202 -4.85 7.05 14.94
C GLN A 202 -5.63 6.80 16.23
N LEU A 203 -6.10 5.56 16.46
CA LEU A 203 -6.80 5.17 17.67
C LEU A 203 -5.92 5.30 18.92
N VAL A 204 -4.68 4.78 18.86
CA VAL A 204 -3.73 4.91 19.97
C VAL A 204 -3.42 6.38 20.27
N GLN A 205 -3.29 7.22 19.25
CA GLN A 205 -3.09 8.65 19.43
C GLN A 205 -4.32 9.30 20.07
N SER A 206 -5.53 8.97 19.59
CA SER A 206 -6.79 9.47 20.15
C SER A 206 -6.99 9.06 21.61
N GLU A 207 -6.72 7.81 21.96
CA GLU A 207 -6.82 7.30 23.33
C GLU A 207 -5.84 8.00 24.28
N LYS A 208 -4.60 8.24 23.84
CA LYS A 208 -3.62 9.04 24.59
C LYS A 208 -4.11 10.46 24.83
N LEU A 209 -4.72 11.09 23.81
CA LEU A 209 -5.25 12.46 23.92
C LEU A 209 -6.47 12.52 24.85
N ALA A 210 -7.37 11.53 24.79
CA ALA A 210 -8.54 11.45 25.66
C ALA A 210 -8.13 11.24 27.13
N SER A 211 -7.18 10.32 27.39
CA SER A 211 -6.62 10.09 28.73
C SER A 211 -5.95 11.36 29.28
N LEU A 212 -5.19 12.07 28.45
CA LEU A 212 -4.55 13.33 28.82
C LEU A 212 -5.58 14.43 29.14
N GLY A 213 -6.66 14.52 28.35
CA GLY A 213 -7.77 15.44 28.59
C GLY A 213 -8.48 15.20 29.92
N GLN A 214 -8.79 13.94 30.25
CA GLN A 214 -9.50 13.60 31.47
C GLN A 214 -8.68 13.89 32.74
N LEU A 215 -7.36 13.62 32.71
CA LEU A 215 -6.43 13.96 33.79
C LEU A 215 -6.18 15.47 33.88
N ALA A 216 -6.07 16.15 32.74
CA ALA A 216 -5.84 17.59 32.66
C ALA A 216 -6.91 18.41 33.40
N ALA A 217 -8.18 18.04 33.32
CA ALA A 217 -9.26 18.78 33.97
C ALA A 217 -9.16 18.77 35.51
N GLY A 218 -8.81 17.63 36.10
CA GLY A 218 -8.62 17.48 37.55
C GLY A 218 -7.34 18.16 38.04
N VAL A 219 -6.22 17.87 37.36
CA VAL A 219 -4.91 18.43 37.68
C VAL A 219 -4.90 19.96 37.53
N ALA A 220 -5.63 20.50 36.55
CA ALA A 220 -5.68 21.95 36.36
C ALA A 220 -6.35 22.68 37.53
N HIS A 221 -7.35 22.09 38.16
CA HIS A 221 -7.97 22.70 39.33
C HIS A 221 -7.03 22.63 40.55
N GLU A 222 -6.30 21.53 40.69
CA GLU A 222 -5.37 21.32 41.80
C GLU A 222 -4.10 22.17 41.69
N ILE A 223 -3.63 22.48 40.48
CA ILE A 223 -2.47 23.36 40.25
C ILE A 223 -2.86 24.85 40.30
N ASN A 224 -4.05 25.23 39.82
CA ASN A 224 -4.47 26.64 39.86
C ASN A 224 -4.60 27.18 41.29
N ASN A 225 -5.02 26.34 42.24
CA ASN A 225 -5.17 26.74 43.64
C ASN A 225 -3.84 27.22 44.26
N PRO A 226 -2.74 26.44 44.29
CA PRO A 226 -1.45 26.89 44.80
C PRO A 226 -0.86 28.07 44.03
N ILE A 227 -1.01 28.12 42.70
CA ILE A 227 -0.59 29.26 41.88
C ILE A 227 -1.27 30.55 42.34
N GLY A 228 -2.57 30.50 42.59
CA GLY A 228 -3.33 31.63 43.11
C GLY A 228 -2.80 32.13 44.46
N PHE A 229 -2.52 31.20 45.39
CA PHE A 229 -1.93 31.55 46.69
C PHE A 229 -0.54 32.19 46.55
N ILE A 230 0.35 31.62 45.73
CA ILE A 230 1.70 32.15 45.57
C ILE A 230 1.67 33.51 44.85
N SER A 231 0.86 33.67 43.80
CA SER A 231 0.69 34.95 43.10
C SER A 231 0.18 36.05 44.03
N SER A 232 -0.79 35.73 44.90
CA SER A 232 -1.31 36.66 45.90
C SER A 232 -0.23 37.05 46.91
N ASN A 233 0.50 36.07 47.46
CA ASN A 233 1.58 36.32 48.42
C ASN A 233 2.71 37.19 47.83
N LEU A 234 3.12 36.95 46.58
CA LEU A 234 4.10 37.80 45.89
C LEU A 234 3.55 39.20 45.60
N GLY A 235 2.25 39.33 45.35
CA GLY A 235 1.56 40.61 45.26
C GLY A 235 1.67 41.40 46.57
N CYS A 236 1.36 40.75 47.70
CA CYS A 236 1.51 41.35 49.04
C CYS A 236 2.97 41.69 49.36
N LEU A 237 3.92 40.80 49.05
CA LEU A 237 5.34 41.02 49.29
C LEU A 237 5.88 42.23 48.52
N ASP A 238 5.50 42.38 47.25
CA ASP A 238 5.81 43.56 46.44
C ASP A 238 5.27 44.86 47.09
N GLY A 239 4.03 44.80 47.60
CA GLY A 239 3.41 45.91 48.32
C GLY A 239 4.14 46.27 49.61
N TYR A 240 4.49 45.28 50.44
CA TYR A 240 5.26 45.50 51.67
C TYR A 240 6.65 46.06 51.38
N PHE A 241 7.32 45.55 50.34
CA PHE A 241 8.64 46.04 49.97
C PHE A 241 8.60 47.49 49.48
N LYS A 242 7.59 47.88 48.70
CA LYS A 242 7.37 49.28 48.31
C LYS A 242 7.19 50.21 49.52
N GLN A 243 6.40 49.79 50.52
CA GLN A 243 6.24 50.56 51.76
C GLN A 243 7.56 50.67 52.55
N LEU A 244 8.37 49.61 52.57
CA LEU A 244 9.71 49.65 53.19
C LEU A 244 10.65 50.58 52.43
N GLN A 245 10.61 50.58 51.10
CA GLN A 245 11.40 51.50 50.27
C GLN A 245 11.01 52.96 50.54
N GLU A 246 9.72 53.27 50.63
CA GLU A 246 9.23 54.61 50.98
C GLU A 246 9.78 55.08 52.35
N MET A 247 9.79 54.21 53.36
CA MET A 247 10.37 54.53 54.66
C MET A 247 11.89 54.69 54.62
N LEU A 248 12.60 53.84 53.87
CA LEU A 248 14.05 53.95 53.68
C LEU A 248 14.43 55.25 52.97
N ASP A 249 13.64 55.69 52.00
CA ASP A 249 13.84 56.97 51.31
C ASP A 249 13.59 58.17 52.24
N ALA A 250 12.57 58.09 53.11
CA ALA A 250 12.34 59.09 54.14
C ALA A 250 13.49 59.18 55.15
N TYR A 251 14.03 58.04 55.58
CA TYR A 251 15.23 58.02 56.44
C TYR A 251 16.45 58.58 55.74
N ARG A 252 16.68 58.24 54.47
CA ARG A 252 17.79 58.78 53.68
C ARG A 252 17.70 60.30 53.55
N GLY A 253 16.50 60.85 53.32
CA GLY A 253 16.30 62.30 53.31
C GLY A 253 16.55 62.97 54.67
N ALA A 254 16.19 62.30 55.76
CA ALA A 254 16.46 62.79 57.12
C ALA A 254 17.94 62.70 57.53
N GLU A 255 18.70 61.76 56.96
CA GLU A 255 20.15 61.63 57.21
C GLU A 255 20.93 62.90 56.82
N GLU A 256 20.47 63.68 55.84
CA GLU A 256 21.09 64.94 55.44
C GLU A 256 21.12 65.99 56.57
N ALA A 257 20.22 65.87 57.56
CA ALA A 257 20.18 66.74 58.73
C ALA A 257 21.10 66.29 59.88
N ILE A 258 21.75 65.12 59.77
CA ILE A 258 22.66 64.60 60.79
C ILE A 258 24.01 65.32 60.68
N THR A 259 24.44 65.93 61.77
CA THR A 259 25.70 66.68 61.84
C THR A 259 26.83 65.96 62.57
N SER A 260 26.55 64.82 63.22
CA SER A 260 27.56 64.04 63.95
C SER A 260 28.32 63.06 63.03
N PRO A 261 29.65 63.21 62.86
CA PRO A 261 30.45 62.35 61.97
C PRO A 261 30.46 60.88 62.40
N GLU A 262 30.43 60.61 63.71
CA GLU A 262 30.44 59.24 64.25
C GLU A 262 29.16 58.46 63.90
N VAL A 263 28.02 59.16 63.87
CA VAL A 263 26.73 58.57 63.48
C VAL A 263 26.68 58.30 61.98
N ILE A 264 27.18 59.23 61.16
CA ILE A 264 27.26 59.09 59.71
C ILE A 264 28.14 57.89 59.33
N GLU A 265 29.32 57.76 59.94
CA GLU A 265 30.24 56.65 59.67
C GLU A 265 29.60 55.30 60.06
N ARG A 266 28.95 55.24 61.22
CA ARG A 266 28.24 54.03 61.66
C ARG A 266 27.10 53.63 60.71
N LEU A 267 26.37 54.60 60.15
CA LEU A 267 25.33 54.34 59.15
C LEU A 267 25.92 53.88 57.81
N ASN A 268 27.02 54.47 57.35
CA ASN A 268 27.72 54.04 56.13
C ASN A 268 28.25 52.61 56.25
N VAL A 269 28.93 52.27 57.35
CA VAL A 269 29.39 50.89 57.61
C VAL A 269 28.22 49.90 57.63
N LEU A 270 27.09 50.29 58.22
CA LEU A 270 25.90 49.44 58.24
C LEU A 270 25.30 49.27 56.83
N ARG A 271 25.28 50.34 56.03
CA ARG A 271 24.76 50.33 54.65
C ARG A 271 25.60 49.42 53.74
N GLU A 272 26.92 49.50 53.84
CA GLU A 272 27.85 48.63 53.12
C GLU A 272 27.72 47.18 53.59
N ARG A 273 27.67 46.92 54.90
CA ARG A 273 27.54 45.56 55.44
C ARG A 273 26.26 44.86 55.02
N VAL A 274 25.16 45.60 54.87
CA VAL A 274 23.85 45.07 54.45
C VAL A 274 23.72 45.08 52.93
N GLU A 275 24.63 45.72 52.21
CA GLU A 275 24.56 45.92 50.75
C GLU A 275 23.22 46.53 50.33
N LEU A 276 22.80 47.61 51.03
CA LEU A 276 21.44 48.13 50.93
C LEU A 276 21.02 48.50 49.50
N GLU A 277 21.90 49.12 48.71
CA GLU A 277 21.58 49.51 47.33
C GLU A 277 21.36 48.27 46.43
N PHE A 278 22.16 47.21 46.61
CA PHE A 278 21.97 45.95 45.90
C PHE A 278 20.60 45.33 46.23
N LEU A 279 20.25 45.23 47.51
CA LEU A 279 18.95 44.67 47.93
C LEU A 279 17.76 45.49 47.42
N ARG A 280 17.91 46.82 47.32
CA ARG A 280 16.88 47.71 46.78
C ARG A 280 16.59 47.46 45.30
N GLU A 281 17.60 47.06 44.54
CA GLU A 281 17.47 46.77 43.10
C GLU A 281 17.09 45.30 42.83
N ASP A 282 17.65 44.36 43.60
CA ASP A 282 17.52 42.92 43.35
C ASP A 282 16.18 42.34 43.82
N ILE A 283 15.67 42.76 44.99
CA ILE A 283 14.40 42.22 45.53
C ILE A 283 13.21 42.48 44.58
N PRO A 284 13.02 43.70 44.01
CA PRO A 284 11.98 43.93 43.01
C PRO A 284 12.13 43.04 41.77
N LEU A 285 13.36 42.79 41.33
CA LEU A 285 13.65 41.94 40.18
C LEU A 285 13.23 40.49 40.47
N LEU A 286 13.64 39.92 41.61
CA LEU A 286 13.29 38.56 42.03
C LEU A 286 11.77 38.36 42.17
N ILE A 287 11.07 39.35 42.74
CA ILE A 287 9.61 39.33 42.85
C ILE A 287 8.97 39.34 41.46
N LYS A 288 9.47 40.17 40.54
CA LYS A 288 8.98 40.24 39.16
C LYS A 288 9.19 38.92 38.42
N GLU A 289 10.40 38.37 38.45
CA GLU A 289 10.71 37.08 37.80
C GLU A 289 9.86 35.94 38.35
N SER A 290 9.62 35.93 39.66
CA SER A 290 8.74 34.94 40.30
C SER A 290 7.29 35.06 39.85
N LYS A 291 6.77 36.29 39.74
CA LYS A 291 5.41 36.56 39.20
C LYS A 291 5.29 36.11 37.75
N ASP A 292 6.29 36.40 36.91
CA ASP A 292 6.33 35.99 35.51
C ASP A 292 6.34 34.46 35.37
N GLY A 293 7.13 33.77 36.19
CA GLY A 293 7.18 32.30 36.24
C GLY A 293 5.84 31.68 36.62
N ILE A 294 5.16 32.22 37.63
CA ILE A 294 3.84 31.71 38.07
C ILE A 294 2.76 31.98 37.02
N SER A 295 2.78 33.15 36.39
CA SER A 295 1.87 33.48 35.29
C SER A 295 2.01 32.49 34.14
N ARG A 296 3.25 32.10 33.82
CA ARG A 296 3.55 31.08 32.81
C ARG A 296 2.99 29.70 33.16
N VAL A 297 3.17 29.25 34.40
CA VAL A 297 2.59 27.96 34.84
C VAL A 297 1.05 28.03 34.77
N GLY A 298 0.46 29.16 35.16
CA GLY A 298 -0.98 29.38 35.04
C GLY A 298 -1.47 29.29 33.59
N GLN A 299 -0.72 29.84 32.64
CA GLN A 299 -1.04 29.75 31.22
C GLN A 299 -0.93 28.31 30.68
N ILE A 300 0.11 27.57 31.05
CA ILE A 300 0.26 26.15 30.65
C ILE A 300 -0.93 25.32 31.15
N VAL A 301 -1.31 25.52 32.41
CA VAL A 301 -2.42 24.81 33.03
C VAL A 301 -3.76 25.19 32.39
N LYS A 302 -3.93 26.46 32.02
CA LYS A 302 -5.10 26.95 31.29
C LYS A 302 -5.19 26.33 29.89
N ASP A 303 -4.11 26.33 29.12
CA ASP A 303 -4.06 25.70 27.79
C ASP A 303 -4.38 24.19 27.88
N LEU A 304 -3.86 23.51 28.90
CA LEU A 304 -4.13 22.11 29.17
C LEU A 304 -5.61 21.87 29.56
N LYS A 305 -6.21 22.77 30.35
CA LYS A 305 -7.63 22.72 30.71
C LYS A 305 -8.54 23.00 29.51
N ASP A 306 -8.19 23.97 28.68
CA ASP A 306 -8.94 24.30 27.47
C ASP A 306 -8.87 23.14 26.46
N PHE A 307 -7.74 22.42 26.40
CA PHE A 307 -7.61 21.15 25.68
C PHE A 307 -8.58 20.07 26.21
N SER A 308 -8.74 19.93 27.54
CA SER A 308 -9.68 18.96 28.14
C SER A 308 -11.16 19.31 28.00
N ARG A 309 -11.49 20.59 27.77
CA ARG A 309 -12.87 21.11 27.73
C ARG A 309 -13.54 21.02 26.37
N VAL A 310 -12.85 20.47 25.37
CA VAL A 310 -13.35 20.21 24.01
C VAL A 310 -14.59 19.26 23.99
N ASP A 311 -14.96 18.65 25.13
CA ASP A 311 -16.08 17.69 25.20
C ASP A 311 -17.27 18.05 26.11
N SER A 312 -17.25 19.12 26.93
CA SER A 312 -18.19 19.18 28.08
C SER A 312 -19.48 20.01 27.97
N ASN A 313 -19.77 20.76 26.89
CA ASN A 313 -21.08 21.45 26.74
C ASN A 313 -21.31 22.12 25.36
N GLN A 314 -20.69 21.61 24.29
CA GLN A 314 -20.73 22.27 22.97
C GLN A 314 -21.60 21.46 22.03
N GLU A 315 -22.71 22.06 21.59
CA GLU A 315 -23.60 21.49 20.58
C GLU A 315 -23.12 21.84 19.17
N TRP A 316 -23.20 20.87 18.27
CA TRP A 316 -23.01 21.08 16.85
C TRP A 316 -24.09 22.04 16.34
N GLN A 317 -23.66 23.11 15.70
CA GLN A 317 -24.56 24.15 15.21
C GLN A 317 -24.10 24.68 13.87
N TRP A 318 -25.06 25.21 13.12
CA TRP A 318 -24.81 25.99 11.93
C TRP A 318 -24.19 27.33 12.33
N ALA A 319 -23.00 27.62 11.81
CA ALA A 319 -22.27 28.82 12.17
C ALA A 319 -21.58 29.47 10.98
N ASN A 320 -21.53 30.80 11.03
CA ASN A 320 -20.79 31.61 10.10
C ASN A 320 -19.32 31.71 10.56
N LEU A 321 -18.42 31.04 9.84
CA LEU A 321 -16.98 31.04 10.16
C LEU A 321 -16.36 32.44 10.08
N GLN A 322 -16.82 33.27 9.15
CA GLN A 322 -16.28 34.62 8.98
C GLN A 322 -16.56 35.48 10.21
N GLN A 323 -17.75 35.34 10.83
CA GLN A 323 -18.06 35.99 12.11
C GLN A 323 -17.15 35.48 13.24
N GLY A 324 -16.83 34.18 13.23
CA GLY A 324 -15.87 33.58 14.15
C GLY A 324 -14.47 34.18 14.01
N ILE A 325 -13.95 34.24 12.78
CA ILE A 325 -12.64 34.84 12.45
C ILE A 325 -12.55 36.29 12.93
N GLU A 326 -13.57 37.10 12.64
CA GLU A 326 -13.60 38.51 13.06
C GLU A 326 -13.62 38.66 14.58
N SER A 327 -14.36 37.80 15.28
CA SER A 327 -14.40 37.79 16.74
C SER A 327 -13.02 37.47 17.33
N THR A 328 -12.35 36.46 16.77
CA THR A 328 -10.99 36.08 17.18
C THR A 328 -9.98 37.19 16.93
N LEU A 329 -10.03 37.84 15.77
CA LEU A 329 -9.16 38.97 15.44
C LEU A 329 -9.27 40.13 16.43
N ASN A 330 -10.49 40.44 16.88
CA ASN A 330 -10.70 41.49 17.88
C ASN A 330 -10.04 41.16 19.23
N ILE A 331 -10.01 39.88 19.61
CA ILE A 331 -9.38 39.42 20.85
C ILE A 331 -7.86 39.58 20.80
N VAL A 332 -7.23 39.22 19.67
CA VAL A 332 -5.77 39.31 19.49
C VAL A 332 -5.28 40.66 18.96
N ALA A 333 -6.18 41.61 18.71
CA ALA A 333 -5.84 42.90 18.11
C ALA A 333 -4.70 43.63 18.84
N ASN A 334 -4.67 43.57 20.18
CA ASN A 334 -3.62 44.20 20.98
C ASN A 334 -2.24 43.54 20.83
N GLU A 335 -2.18 42.22 20.66
CA GLU A 335 -0.93 41.49 20.41
C GLU A 335 -0.41 41.74 18.99
N LEU A 336 -1.33 41.88 18.02
CA LEU A 336 -1.00 42.10 16.61
C LEU A 336 -0.57 43.55 16.33
N LYS A 337 -1.17 44.54 17.00
CA LYS A 337 -0.97 45.98 16.75
C LYS A 337 0.50 46.41 16.66
N TYR A 338 1.36 45.76 17.45
CA TYR A 338 2.78 46.11 17.55
C TYR A 338 3.70 45.19 16.74
N LYS A 339 3.17 44.14 16.10
CA LYS A 339 3.96 43.11 15.41
C LYS A 339 3.65 42.94 13.93
N ALA A 340 2.38 43.03 13.54
CA ALA A 340 1.97 42.68 12.20
C ALA A 340 0.78 43.48 11.69
N ASP A 341 0.74 43.69 10.38
CA ASP A 341 -0.46 44.16 9.67
C ASP A 341 -1.31 42.96 9.23
N VAL A 342 -2.63 43.08 9.42
CA VAL A 342 -3.57 42.00 9.07
C VAL A 342 -4.25 42.31 7.74
N VAL A 343 -4.04 41.45 6.75
CA VAL A 343 -4.68 41.52 5.43
C VAL A 343 -5.79 40.47 5.37
N LYS A 344 -6.99 40.89 4.96
CA LYS A 344 -8.18 40.04 4.92
C LYS A 344 -8.60 39.78 3.47
N GLN A 345 -8.67 38.52 3.07
CA GLN A 345 -9.06 38.08 1.72
C GLN A 345 -10.17 37.04 1.82
N TYR A 346 -11.39 37.53 2.10
CA TYR A 346 -12.52 36.65 2.33
C TYR A 346 -13.33 36.44 1.06
N GLN A 347 -13.71 35.19 0.84
CA GLN A 347 -14.82 34.84 -0.04
C GLN A 347 -16.10 34.69 0.78
N VAL A 348 -17.26 34.77 0.10
CA VAL A 348 -18.56 34.52 0.74
C VAL A 348 -18.66 33.02 1.03
N LEU A 349 -18.75 32.67 2.30
CA LEU A 349 -18.88 31.29 2.76
C LEU A 349 -20.33 30.97 3.15
N PRO A 350 -20.80 29.73 2.91
CA PRO A 350 -22.02 29.25 3.55
C PRO A 350 -21.80 29.10 5.07
N GLU A 351 -22.90 29.01 5.82
CA GLU A 351 -22.81 28.49 7.17
C GLU A 351 -22.35 27.03 7.12
N ILE A 352 -21.58 26.59 8.11
CA ILE A 352 -21.16 25.20 8.23
C ILE A 352 -21.62 24.60 9.55
N GLU A 353 -21.82 23.30 9.57
CA GLU A 353 -22.11 22.55 10.80
C GLU A 353 -20.80 22.32 11.57
N CYS A 354 -20.62 23.02 12.70
CA CYS A 354 -19.38 22.97 13.48
C CYS A 354 -19.60 23.27 14.97
N LEU A 355 -18.52 23.19 15.75
CA LEU A 355 -18.43 23.67 17.13
C LEU A 355 -17.67 25.02 17.12
N PRO A 356 -18.36 26.17 17.09
CA PRO A 356 -17.74 27.46 16.73
C PRO A 356 -16.63 27.90 17.67
N SER A 357 -16.77 27.64 18.97
CA SER A 357 -15.75 27.91 19.97
C SER A 357 -14.45 27.14 19.72
N GLN A 358 -14.52 25.91 19.22
CA GLN A 358 -13.33 25.12 18.90
C GLN A 358 -12.65 25.63 17.64
N ILE A 359 -13.43 25.93 16.60
CA ILE A 359 -12.87 26.50 15.37
C ILE A 359 -12.23 27.86 15.65
N ASN A 360 -12.85 28.70 16.48
CA ASN A 360 -12.25 29.96 16.92
C ASN A 360 -10.93 29.73 17.67
N GLN A 361 -10.82 28.66 18.47
CA GLN A 361 -9.57 28.30 19.12
C GLN A 361 -8.47 27.87 18.12
N VAL A 362 -8.83 27.13 17.07
CA VAL A 362 -7.90 26.81 15.97
C VAL A 362 -7.37 28.09 15.34
N ILE A 363 -8.27 28.99 14.95
CA ILE A 363 -7.93 30.27 14.32
C ILE A 363 -7.04 31.11 15.26
N MET A 364 -7.40 31.19 16.55
CA MET A 364 -6.64 31.88 17.58
C MET A 364 -5.20 31.37 17.64
N ASN A 365 -5.04 30.05 17.75
CA ASN A 365 -3.72 29.42 17.85
C ASN A 365 -2.87 29.69 16.60
N LEU A 366 -3.46 29.63 15.42
CA LEU A 366 -2.75 29.91 14.16
C LEU A 366 -2.31 31.37 14.06
N ILE A 367 -3.17 32.33 14.42
CA ILE A 367 -2.85 33.76 14.37
C ILE A 367 -1.77 34.12 15.41
N VAL A 368 -1.87 33.57 16.62
CA VAL A 368 -0.87 33.79 17.67
C VAL A 368 0.48 33.20 17.24
N ASN A 369 0.51 32.00 16.65
CA ASN A 369 1.73 31.40 16.13
C ASN A 369 2.35 32.24 15.00
N ALA A 370 1.53 32.72 14.06
CA ALA A 370 1.95 33.63 13.00
C ALA A 370 2.59 34.92 13.55
N SER A 371 1.93 35.56 14.52
CA SER A 371 2.45 36.76 15.21
C SER A 371 3.77 36.53 15.95
N GLN A 372 3.94 35.33 16.51
CA GLN A 372 5.16 34.95 17.21
C GLN A 372 6.31 34.57 16.27
N ALA A 373 6.01 34.09 15.07
CA ALA A 373 7.00 33.77 14.04
C ALA A 373 7.57 35.03 13.36
N ILE A 374 6.82 36.14 13.40
CA ILE A 374 7.27 37.46 12.94
C ILE A 374 8.30 38.00 13.94
N GLY A 375 9.46 38.40 13.40
CA GLY A 375 10.59 38.89 14.17
C GLY A 375 10.40 40.31 14.72
N THR A 376 11.51 41.06 14.81
CA THR A 376 11.51 42.45 15.30
C THR A 376 10.96 43.45 14.29
N GLU A 377 11.00 43.11 13.00
CA GLU A 377 10.41 43.93 11.94
C GLU A 377 8.93 43.65 11.79
N ARG A 378 8.16 44.69 11.43
CA ARG A 378 6.72 44.59 11.24
C ARG A 378 6.41 43.68 10.07
N GLY A 379 5.74 42.57 10.32
CA GLY A 379 5.36 41.57 9.30
C GLY A 379 3.92 41.74 8.80
N THR A 380 3.48 40.82 7.95
CA THR A 380 2.10 40.73 7.47
C THR A 380 1.51 39.36 7.80
N ILE A 381 0.28 39.35 8.31
CA ILE A 381 -0.54 38.14 8.46
C ILE A 381 -1.72 38.26 7.49
N THR A 382 -1.80 37.33 6.54
CA THR A 382 -2.91 37.25 5.58
C THR A 382 -3.88 36.16 5.99
N LEU A 383 -5.14 36.54 6.17
CA LEU A 383 -6.25 35.64 6.43
C LEU A 383 -7.09 35.51 5.16
N SER A 384 -7.15 34.29 4.62
CA SER A 384 -7.90 33.99 3.41
C SER A 384 -8.95 32.92 3.67
N THR A 385 -10.10 33.04 3.02
CA THR A 385 -11.14 32.02 3.10
C THR A 385 -11.69 31.70 1.72
N GLY A 386 -12.14 30.46 1.53
CA GLY A 386 -12.84 30.08 0.31
C GLY A 386 -13.60 28.78 0.43
N LEU A 387 -14.33 28.48 -0.64
CA LEU A 387 -15.14 27.28 -0.78
C LEU A 387 -14.67 26.52 -2.03
N GLU A 388 -14.39 25.24 -1.86
CA GLU A 388 -14.04 24.32 -2.95
C GLU A 388 -14.95 23.09 -2.86
N GLY A 389 -15.96 23.03 -3.74
CA GLY A 389 -17.01 22.01 -3.67
C GLY A 389 -17.85 22.13 -2.38
N GLU A 390 -17.86 21.07 -1.56
CA GLU A 390 -18.51 21.04 -0.24
C GLU A 390 -17.54 21.24 0.93
N THR A 391 -16.33 21.72 0.64
CA THR A 391 -15.28 21.95 1.64
C THR A 391 -14.94 23.43 1.73
N VAL A 392 -15.09 23.99 2.92
CA VAL A 392 -14.64 25.34 3.25
C VAL A 392 -13.20 25.30 3.72
N TRP A 393 -12.38 26.24 3.28
CA TRP A 393 -11.01 26.38 3.73
C TRP A 393 -10.73 27.74 4.34
N ILE A 394 -9.85 27.76 5.34
CA ILE A 394 -9.32 28.94 6.01
C ILE A 394 -7.79 28.85 5.93
N GLU A 395 -7.15 29.88 5.38
CA GLU A 395 -5.71 30.02 5.32
C GLU A 395 -5.22 31.15 6.23
N VAL A 396 -4.19 30.86 7.03
CA VAL A 396 -3.45 31.83 7.83
C VAL A 396 -2.01 31.83 7.34
N ALA A 397 -1.62 32.88 6.64
CA ALA A 397 -0.26 33.05 6.12
C ALA A 397 0.48 34.17 6.86
N ASP A 398 1.72 33.91 7.25
CA ASP A 398 2.62 34.90 7.86
C ASP A 398 3.86 35.12 7.00
N THR A 399 4.49 36.29 7.17
CA THR A 399 5.81 36.61 6.60
C THR A 399 6.92 36.47 7.64
N GLY A 400 6.80 35.47 8.53
CA GLY A 400 7.73 35.22 9.62
C GLY A 400 8.97 34.44 9.22
N SER A 401 9.64 33.87 10.21
CA SER A 401 10.90 33.12 10.04
C SER A 401 10.78 31.81 9.26
N GLY A 402 9.58 31.26 9.09
CA GLY A 402 9.36 29.95 8.47
C GLY A 402 9.80 28.77 9.35
N ILE A 403 9.63 27.55 8.85
CA ILE A 403 9.87 26.29 9.57
C ILE A 403 10.80 25.42 8.74
N GLU A 404 11.83 24.84 9.38
CA GLU A 404 12.75 23.93 8.71
C GLU A 404 12.04 22.62 8.27
N PRO A 405 12.43 22.03 7.12
CA PRO A 405 11.77 20.82 6.60
C PRO A 405 11.79 19.63 7.57
N GLN A 406 12.86 19.50 8.37
CA GLN A 406 12.99 18.43 9.37
C GLN A 406 12.02 18.62 10.55
N THR A 407 11.66 19.87 10.84
CA THR A 407 10.77 20.24 11.94
C THR A 407 9.30 20.08 11.57
N LEU A 408 8.94 20.25 10.28
CA LEU A 408 7.56 20.17 9.79
C LEU A 408 6.84 18.87 10.16
N GLN A 409 7.56 17.74 10.26
CA GLN A 409 6.97 16.45 10.63
C GLN A 409 6.54 16.37 12.10
N LYS A 410 7.07 17.25 12.97
CA LYS A 410 6.88 17.19 14.42
C LYS A 410 6.04 18.33 14.98
N ILE A 411 5.65 19.31 14.16
CA ILE A 411 4.95 20.51 14.66
C ILE A 411 3.57 20.23 15.28
N PHE A 412 2.97 19.08 14.94
CA PHE A 412 1.70 18.62 15.51
C PHE A 412 1.90 17.65 16.69
N ASP A 413 3.14 17.27 17.01
CA ASP A 413 3.43 16.45 18.17
C ASP A 413 3.17 17.24 19.46
N PRO A 414 2.42 16.70 20.42
CA PRO A 414 2.17 17.37 21.69
C PRO A 414 3.48 17.73 22.41
N PHE A 415 3.52 18.93 22.99
CA PHE A 415 4.67 19.49 23.73
C PHE A 415 5.90 19.83 22.87
N PHE A 416 5.84 19.61 21.55
CA PHE A 416 6.92 20.02 20.67
C PHE A 416 6.94 21.55 20.49
N THR A 417 8.08 22.18 20.75
CA THR A 417 8.26 23.61 20.50
C THR A 417 9.71 23.92 20.12
N THR A 418 9.89 24.81 19.15
CA THR A 418 11.20 25.38 18.76
C THR A 418 11.57 26.62 19.57
N LYS A 419 10.68 27.06 20.47
CA LYS A 419 10.86 28.28 21.24
C LYS A 419 11.79 28.04 22.44
N PRO A 420 12.48 29.09 22.93
CA PRO A 420 13.26 29.02 24.15
C PRO A 420 12.42 28.50 25.32
N ILE A 421 13.09 27.85 26.27
CA ILE A 421 12.47 27.24 27.46
C ILE A 421 11.53 28.25 28.14
N GLY A 422 10.22 27.94 28.09
CA GLY A 422 9.16 28.72 28.73
C GLY A 422 8.46 29.78 27.88
N GLN A 423 8.72 29.86 26.57
CA GLN A 423 7.97 30.75 25.65
C GLN A 423 6.97 30.01 24.74
N GLY A 424 6.87 28.68 24.86
CA GLY A 424 5.93 27.87 24.09
C GLY A 424 5.47 26.65 24.88
N THR A 425 4.17 26.41 24.92
CA THR A 425 3.58 25.22 25.55
C THR A 425 3.65 23.99 24.66
N GLY A 426 3.82 24.18 23.34
CA GLY A 426 3.85 23.10 22.34
C GLY A 426 2.50 22.38 22.18
N LEU A 427 1.41 22.94 22.71
CA LEU A 427 0.07 22.32 22.68
C LEU A 427 -0.87 22.95 21.65
N GLY A 428 -0.59 24.17 21.18
CA GLY A 428 -1.52 24.91 20.31
C GLY A 428 -1.77 24.24 18.96
N LEU A 429 -0.72 23.76 18.28
CA LEU A 429 -0.86 23.10 16.98
C LEU A 429 -1.41 21.68 17.11
N SER A 430 -1.02 20.92 18.13
CA SER A 430 -1.57 19.59 18.41
C SER A 430 -3.07 19.66 18.77
N LEU A 431 -3.48 20.68 19.53
CA LEU A 431 -4.90 20.96 19.81
C LEU A 431 -5.64 21.31 18.51
N SER A 432 -5.04 22.16 17.68
CA SER A 432 -5.64 22.57 16.42
C SER A 432 -5.87 21.37 15.50
N TYR A 433 -4.89 20.47 15.41
CA TYR A 433 -5.01 19.21 14.67
C TYR A 433 -6.14 18.33 15.20
N GLY A 434 -6.22 18.15 16.52
CA GLY A 434 -7.29 17.36 17.16
C GLY A 434 -8.69 17.92 16.92
N ILE A 435 -8.87 19.24 17.04
CA ILE A 435 -10.14 19.91 16.76
C ILE A 435 -10.54 19.73 15.29
N VAL A 436 -9.62 19.99 14.35
CA VAL A 436 -9.90 19.86 12.91
C VAL A 436 -10.27 18.43 12.55
N LYS A 437 -9.58 17.43 13.11
CA LYS A 437 -9.93 16.02 12.91
C LYS A 437 -11.28 15.64 13.51
N LYS A 438 -11.66 16.18 14.68
CA LYS A 438 -13.00 16.03 15.25
C LYS A 438 -14.10 16.60 14.33
N HIS A 439 -13.76 17.59 13.51
CA HIS A 439 -14.64 18.18 12.49
C HIS A 439 -14.52 17.51 11.11
N HIS A 440 -13.91 16.32 11.04
CA HIS A 440 -13.71 15.55 9.81
C HIS A 440 -12.94 16.34 8.74
N GLY A 441 -12.11 17.28 9.20
CA GLY A 441 -11.33 18.17 8.37
C GLY A 441 -9.87 17.74 8.22
N GLU A 442 -9.15 18.59 7.51
CA GLU A 442 -7.71 18.47 7.31
C GLU A 442 -7.00 19.78 7.63
N ILE A 443 -5.83 19.69 8.24
CA ILE A 443 -4.95 20.84 8.45
C ILE A 443 -3.61 20.54 7.77
N SER A 444 -3.20 21.43 6.87
CA SER A 444 -1.96 21.33 6.13
C SER A 444 -1.11 22.58 6.33
N VAL A 445 0.20 22.44 6.10
CA VAL A 445 1.18 23.51 6.30
C VAL A 445 2.13 23.58 5.11
N ARG A 446 2.41 24.80 4.66
CA ARG A 446 3.46 25.11 3.68
C ARG A 446 4.36 26.17 4.30
N SER A 447 5.65 25.92 4.37
CA SER A 447 6.59 26.86 5.00
C SER A 447 7.90 26.93 4.23
N VAL A 448 8.46 28.13 4.12
CA VAL A 448 9.77 28.38 3.53
C VAL A 448 10.57 29.22 4.52
N VAL A 449 11.73 28.71 4.94
CA VAL A 449 12.63 29.39 5.87
C VAL A 449 13.01 30.77 5.32
N GLY A 450 12.78 31.81 6.12
CA GLY A 450 13.03 33.21 5.76
C GLY A 450 11.93 33.90 4.95
N SER A 451 10.90 33.17 4.50
CA SER A 451 9.77 33.75 3.74
C SER A 451 8.43 33.67 4.48
N GLY A 452 8.29 32.75 5.43
CA GLY A 452 7.11 32.61 6.29
C GLY A 452 6.41 31.26 6.18
N THR A 453 5.24 31.17 6.80
CA THR A 453 4.43 29.94 6.88
C THR A 453 2.99 30.19 6.48
N THR A 454 2.34 29.19 5.86
CA THR A 454 0.92 29.19 5.55
C THR A 454 0.30 27.91 6.09
N PHE A 455 -0.61 28.06 7.04
CA PHE A 455 -1.48 26.98 7.50
C PHE A 455 -2.81 27.04 6.76
N ARG A 456 -3.29 25.90 6.29
CA ARG A 456 -4.59 25.76 5.64
C ARG A 456 -5.43 24.75 6.43
N VAL A 457 -6.62 25.17 6.84
CA VAL A 457 -7.61 24.34 7.55
C VAL A 457 -8.78 24.12 6.60
N GLU A 458 -9.15 22.87 6.37
CA GLU A 458 -10.22 22.45 5.47
C GLU A 458 -11.29 21.73 6.27
N LEU A 459 -12.54 22.15 6.13
CA LEU A 459 -13.69 21.68 6.90
C LEU A 459 -14.87 21.39 5.95
N PRO A 460 -15.56 20.26 6.09
CA PRO A 460 -16.77 20.00 5.32
C PRO A 460 -17.91 20.93 5.76
N VAL A 461 -18.75 21.35 4.82
CA VAL A 461 -19.95 22.18 5.11
C VAL A 461 -20.94 21.40 5.98
N HIS A 462 -21.09 20.11 5.72
CA HIS A 462 -21.95 19.18 6.45
C HIS A 462 -21.11 18.12 7.17
N GLN A 463 -21.40 17.86 8.44
CA GLN A 463 -20.74 16.77 9.15
C GLN A 463 -21.39 15.45 8.72
N THR A 464 -20.60 14.54 8.17
CA THR A 464 -21.10 13.21 7.84
C THR A 464 -21.36 12.48 9.16
N LYS A 465 -22.63 12.26 9.52
CA LYS A 465 -22.95 11.37 10.64
C LYS A 465 -22.37 10.01 10.33
N LEU A 466 -21.36 9.58 11.10
CA LEU A 466 -20.95 8.18 11.13
C LEU A 466 -22.20 7.35 11.40
N SER A 467 -22.57 6.50 10.44
CA SER A 467 -23.48 5.39 10.70
C SER A 467 -22.85 4.57 11.82
N ALA A 468 -23.50 4.58 12.98
CA ALA A 468 -23.11 3.84 14.18
C ALA A 468 -23.07 2.33 13.94
#